data_AF-A0A4P9ZUI3-F1
#
_entry.id   AF-A0A4P9ZUI3-F1
#
_cell.length_a   1.000
_cell.length_b   1.000
_cell.length_c   1.000
_cell.angle_alpha   90.00
_cell.angle_beta   90.00
_cell.angle_gamma   90.00
#
_symmetry.space_group_name_H-M   'P 1'
#
loop_
_entity.id
_entity.type
_entity.pdbx_description
1 polymer ?
#
loop_
_entity_poly.entity_id
_entity_poly.type
_entity_poly.pdbx_seq_one_letter_code
_entity_poly.pdbx_strand_id
1 'polypeptide(L)'
;MHLGPEYAERVKQTARQQVERQQDRSNQNPYRRFDDHYHLEHPSDEVAQLHPDSLQAEVDYTMYDLRIDRIDVTFSVWRWMDGKGLVKDCTMKGVRGVIDRSRVYWDPAVPYNPEAERAKHRPGNFELESFHLEDMLVYMYYPDNFPPFPISIFSASLPQLRQQWFLLDILSADSMVGSYSNCLFSIHRAQDPTTSIAGSIQPGRTAPLRSMALKRSHLRIDGVPVGHLNGGIDGPFGWITDGQVDMDAIITFPTDPHAEPIKKLVHGLADDLEQAINQAPHIPLIDPQIQFDLQVTFRNPRASVPLQTSDLTYLNNALIRPIVAYMNANRTVTPIPCRFSMRFSDFDGSWSVYDSRFADYASAEIGKGIVQLAYDERERNRRLKRVGLWGVQMVTRNIIAVLEYARGKRGFWHYLGLVNDTPN
;
A
#
# COMPACT_ATOMS: atom_id res chain seq x y z
N MET A 1 -23.40 47.70 -29.60
CA MET A 1 -22.14 47.15 -30.15
C MET A 1 -22.52 46.00 -31.07
N HIS A 2 -22.74 46.26 -32.36
CA HIS A 2 -23.10 45.23 -33.33
C HIS A 2 -21.82 44.46 -33.71
N LEU A 3 -21.69 43.23 -33.23
CA LEU A 3 -20.66 42.31 -33.73
C LEU A 3 -21.03 41.97 -35.18
N GLY A 4 -20.22 42.44 -36.11
CA GLY A 4 -20.43 42.27 -37.55
C GLY A 4 -20.32 40.81 -38.01
N PRO A 5 -20.86 40.49 -39.20
CA PRO A 5 -20.91 39.13 -39.74
C PRO A 5 -19.54 38.43 -39.84
N GLU A 6 -18.44 39.19 -39.96
CA GLU A 6 -17.07 38.64 -39.96
C GLU A 6 -16.68 37.95 -38.65
N TYR A 7 -17.18 38.41 -37.49
CA TYR A 7 -16.88 37.79 -36.20
C TYR A 7 -17.55 36.41 -36.09
N ALA A 8 -18.78 36.29 -36.57
CA ALA A 8 -19.51 35.03 -36.61
C ALA A 8 -18.84 34.00 -37.54
N GLU A 9 -18.25 34.44 -38.65
CA GLU A 9 -17.51 33.55 -39.54
C GLU A 9 -16.21 33.03 -38.92
N ARG A 10 -15.45 33.89 -38.21
CA ARG A 10 -14.23 33.45 -37.51
C ARG A 10 -14.54 32.43 -36.41
N VAL A 11 -15.65 32.60 -35.69
CA VAL A 11 -16.09 31.63 -34.68
C VAL A 11 -16.45 30.29 -35.33
N LYS A 12 -17.16 30.31 -36.47
CA LYS A 12 -17.49 29.09 -37.23
C LYS A 12 -16.26 28.38 -37.78
N GLN A 13 -15.27 29.11 -38.29
CA GLN A 13 -14.01 28.54 -38.78
C GLN A 13 -13.20 27.93 -37.63
N THR A 14 -13.15 28.58 -36.47
CA THR A 14 -12.46 28.07 -35.28
C THR A 14 -13.12 26.80 -34.75
N ALA A 15 -14.47 26.76 -34.74
CA ALA A 15 -15.22 25.56 -34.35
C ALA A 15 -14.97 24.40 -35.32
N ARG A 16 -14.92 24.65 -36.64
CA ARG A 16 -14.60 23.62 -37.66
C ARG A 16 -13.20 23.03 -37.46
N GLN A 17 -12.20 23.88 -37.20
CA GLN A 17 -10.83 23.42 -36.91
C GLN A 17 -10.72 22.61 -35.62
N GLN A 18 -11.55 22.90 -34.61
CA GLN A 18 -11.60 22.13 -33.37
C GLN A 18 -12.26 20.75 -33.58
N VAL A 19 -13.29 20.68 -34.42
CA VAL A 19 -13.95 19.42 -34.79
C VAL A 19 -13.03 18.54 -35.62
N GLU A 20 -12.29 19.10 -36.60
CA GLU A 20 -11.28 18.34 -37.36
C GLU A 20 -10.16 17.79 -36.46
N ARG A 21 -9.67 18.59 -35.49
CA ARG A 21 -8.66 18.10 -34.52
C ARG A 21 -9.20 17.02 -33.57
N GLN A 22 -10.49 17.05 -33.26
CA GLN A 22 -11.15 15.97 -32.50
C GLN A 22 -11.31 14.71 -33.35
N GLN A 23 -11.65 14.85 -34.63
CA GLN A 23 -11.74 13.73 -35.56
C GLN A 23 -10.38 13.07 -35.81
N ASP A 24 -9.31 13.85 -35.94
CA ASP A 24 -7.94 13.30 -36.05
C ASP A 24 -7.48 12.58 -34.77
N ARG A 25 -7.86 13.08 -33.57
CA ARG A 25 -7.62 12.37 -32.30
C ARG A 25 -8.42 11.07 -32.20
N SER A 26 -9.65 11.05 -32.71
CA SER A 26 -10.47 9.84 -32.76
C SER A 26 -9.92 8.81 -33.76
N ASN A 27 -9.25 9.25 -34.83
CA ASN A 27 -8.59 8.39 -35.81
C ASN A 27 -7.27 7.78 -35.30
N GLN A 28 -6.66 8.36 -34.26
CA GLN A 28 -5.52 7.78 -33.56
C GLN A 28 -5.92 6.80 -32.45
N ASN A 29 -7.22 6.53 -32.27
CA ASN A 29 -7.70 5.55 -31.31
C ASN A 29 -7.33 4.13 -31.78
N PRO A 30 -6.42 3.42 -31.10
CA PRO A 30 -5.97 2.09 -31.52
C PRO A 30 -7.08 1.04 -31.52
N TYR A 31 -8.26 1.35 -30.97
CA TYR A 31 -9.42 0.48 -30.95
C TYR A 31 -10.20 0.39 -32.27
N ARG A 32 -10.01 1.28 -33.25
CA ARG A 32 -10.80 1.25 -34.51
C ARG A 32 -10.50 0.03 -35.41
N ARG A 33 -9.40 -0.69 -35.15
CA ARG A 33 -9.02 -1.90 -35.89
C ARG A 33 -9.74 -3.17 -35.39
N PHE A 34 -10.42 -3.10 -34.25
CA PHE A 34 -11.01 -4.28 -33.61
C PHE A 34 -12.43 -4.61 -34.09
N ASP A 35 -13.14 -3.66 -34.71
CA ASP A 35 -14.51 -3.89 -35.21
C ASP A 35 -14.56 -4.71 -36.50
N ASP A 36 -13.46 -4.78 -37.27
CA ASP A 36 -13.45 -5.42 -38.61
C ASP A 36 -13.33 -6.96 -38.58
N HIS A 37 -13.09 -7.57 -37.41
CA HIS A 37 -12.78 -9.01 -37.31
C HIS A 37 -13.91 -9.90 -36.79
N TYR A 38 -15.08 -9.34 -36.49
CA TYR A 38 -16.28 -10.12 -36.15
C TYR A 38 -17.30 -10.06 -37.28
N HIS A 39 -17.32 -11.08 -38.15
CA HIS A 39 -18.47 -11.37 -38.99
C HIS A 39 -19.60 -11.92 -38.11
N LEU A 40 -20.30 -11.03 -37.40
CA LEU A 40 -21.60 -11.33 -36.85
C LEU A 40 -22.61 -11.29 -38.00
N GLU A 41 -23.29 -12.42 -38.24
CA GLU A 41 -24.40 -12.52 -39.20
C GLU A 41 -25.39 -11.37 -38.94
N HIS A 42 -25.70 -10.59 -39.97
CA HIS A 42 -26.64 -9.48 -39.86
C HIS A 42 -28.01 -10.02 -39.43
N PRO A 43 -28.54 -9.62 -38.25
CA PRO A 43 -29.88 -10.00 -37.85
C PRO A 43 -30.89 -9.28 -38.75
N SER A 44 -31.95 -10.00 -39.11
CA SER A 44 -33.06 -9.55 -39.97
C SER A 44 -33.62 -8.18 -39.58
N ASP A 45 -34.09 -7.44 -40.59
CA ASP A 45 -34.51 -6.04 -40.60
C ASP A 45 -35.50 -5.56 -39.49
N GLU A 46 -36.00 -6.45 -38.64
CA GLU A 46 -36.81 -6.10 -37.46
C GLU A 46 -35.99 -5.63 -36.25
N VAL A 47 -34.67 -5.89 -36.19
CA VAL A 47 -33.82 -5.46 -35.05
C VAL A 47 -33.23 -4.04 -35.27
N ALA A 48 -33.34 -3.49 -36.49
CA ALA A 48 -32.74 -2.21 -36.87
C ALA A 48 -33.41 -0.96 -36.27
N GLN A 49 -34.48 -1.10 -35.47
CA GLN A 49 -35.19 0.02 -34.82
C GLN A 49 -34.89 0.15 -33.32
N LEU A 50 -34.03 -0.68 -32.75
CA LEU A 50 -33.52 -0.45 -31.40
C LEU A 50 -32.30 0.48 -31.48
N HIS A 51 -32.37 1.60 -30.77
CA HIS A 51 -31.27 2.55 -30.58
C HIS A 51 -29.93 1.81 -30.38
N PRO A 52 -28.83 2.20 -31.05
CA PRO A 52 -27.52 1.56 -30.87
C PRO A 52 -26.98 1.60 -29.43
N ASP A 53 -27.59 2.41 -28.56
CA ASP A 53 -27.30 2.47 -27.12
C ASP A 53 -27.84 1.26 -26.34
N SER A 54 -28.76 0.47 -26.91
CA SER A 54 -29.42 -0.62 -26.18
C SER A 54 -28.65 -1.96 -26.19
N LEU A 55 -27.61 -2.08 -27.02
CA LEU A 55 -26.68 -3.23 -27.04
C LEU A 55 -25.40 -2.99 -26.19
N GLN A 56 -25.19 -1.77 -25.69
CA GLN A 56 -24.16 -1.43 -24.71
C GLN A 56 -24.69 -1.73 -23.29
N ALA A 57 -25.07 -2.98 -23.02
CA ALA A 57 -25.34 -3.38 -21.65
C ALA A 57 -24.13 -3.02 -20.79
N GLU A 58 -24.34 -2.27 -19.71
CA GLU A 58 -23.37 -1.87 -18.69
C GLU A 58 -22.48 -3.05 -18.28
N VAL A 59 -21.26 -3.09 -18.82
CA VAL A 59 -20.25 -4.10 -18.50
C VAL A 59 -19.51 -3.66 -17.23
N ASP A 60 -20.07 -3.99 -16.06
CA ASP A 60 -19.40 -3.80 -14.75
C ASP A 60 -18.58 -5.05 -14.38
N TYR A 61 -17.58 -5.36 -15.19
CA TYR A 61 -16.63 -6.43 -14.88
C TYR A 61 -15.23 -6.10 -15.37
N THR A 62 -14.23 -6.63 -14.67
CA THR A 62 -12.84 -6.55 -15.11
C THR A 62 -12.64 -7.44 -16.33
N MET A 63 -12.13 -6.87 -17.41
CA MET A 63 -11.85 -7.60 -18.64
C MET A 63 -10.35 -7.94 -18.72
N TYR A 64 -10.07 -9.15 -19.18
CA TYR A 64 -8.72 -9.67 -19.34
C TYR A 64 -8.49 -10.01 -20.81
N ASP A 65 -7.61 -9.27 -21.48
CA ASP A 65 -7.10 -9.62 -22.80
C ASP A 65 -5.62 -9.95 -22.64
N LEU A 66 -5.34 -11.23 -22.43
CA LEU A 66 -4.00 -11.73 -22.11
C LEU A 66 -3.57 -12.78 -23.14
N ARG A 67 -2.39 -12.57 -23.72
CA ARG A 67 -1.64 -13.52 -24.50
C ARG A 67 -0.56 -14.15 -23.63
N ILE A 68 -0.44 -15.47 -23.71
CA ILE A 68 0.57 -16.22 -22.98
C ILE A 68 1.37 -17.03 -24.00
N ASP A 69 2.69 -16.84 -24.03
CA ASP A 69 3.55 -17.50 -25.03
C ASP A 69 3.78 -18.98 -24.70
N ARG A 70 3.98 -19.31 -23.41
CA ARG A 70 4.14 -20.70 -22.96
C ARG A 70 3.56 -20.93 -21.58
N ILE A 71 2.86 -22.04 -21.42
CA ILE A 71 2.36 -22.55 -20.15
C ILE A 71 2.74 -24.03 -20.05
N ASP A 72 3.55 -24.37 -19.05
CA ASP A 72 3.86 -25.75 -18.71
C ASP A 72 3.04 -26.12 -17.47
N VAL A 73 2.17 -27.14 -17.59
CA VAL A 73 1.27 -27.58 -16.53
C VAL A 73 1.50 -29.05 -16.20
N THR A 74 1.57 -29.36 -14.91
CA THR A 74 1.45 -30.73 -14.40
C THR A 74 0.03 -30.95 -13.89
N PHE A 75 -0.66 -31.96 -14.41
CA PHE A 75 -2.01 -32.33 -13.97
C PHE A 75 -2.00 -33.43 -12.91
N SER A 76 -2.98 -33.41 -12.01
CA SER A 76 -3.21 -34.47 -11.03
C SER A 76 -4.70 -34.78 -10.89
N VAL A 77 -5.11 -35.94 -11.39
CA VAL A 77 -6.51 -36.40 -11.33
C VAL A 77 -6.94 -36.65 -9.88
N TRP A 78 -6.05 -37.18 -9.04
CA TRP A 78 -6.33 -37.40 -7.62
C TRP A 78 -6.62 -36.08 -6.89
N ARG A 79 -5.87 -35.01 -7.18
CA ARG A 79 -6.13 -33.68 -6.61
C ARG A 79 -7.46 -33.09 -7.08
N TRP A 80 -7.81 -33.33 -8.35
CA TRP A 80 -9.08 -32.87 -8.89
C TRP A 80 -10.27 -33.52 -8.17
N MET A 81 -10.18 -34.83 -7.90
CA MET A 81 -11.18 -35.56 -7.11
C MET A 81 -11.28 -35.06 -5.67
N ASP A 82 -10.16 -34.63 -5.07
CA ASP A 82 -10.12 -34.00 -3.74
C ASP A 82 -10.68 -32.55 -3.73
N GLY A 83 -11.05 -31.99 -4.89
CA GLY A 83 -11.60 -30.63 -5.02
C GLY A 83 -10.57 -29.51 -5.07
N LYS A 84 -9.26 -29.82 -5.09
CA LYS A 84 -8.13 -28.85 -5.09
C LYS A 84 -7.77 -28.31 -6.47
N GLY A 85 -8.54 -28.68 -7.49
CA GLY A 85 -8.27 -28.37 -8.89
C GLY A 85 -7.37 -29.40 -9.59
N LEU A 86 -7.38 -29.36 -10.92
CA LEU A 86 -6.68 -30.31 -11.79
C LEU A 86 -5.18 -30.00 -11.94
N VAL A 87 -4.83 -28.72 -11.87
CA VAL A 87 -3.46 -28.21 -12.05
C VAL A 87 -2.72 -28.34 -10.73
N LYS A 88 -1.63 -29.11 -10.72
CA LYS A 88 -0.76 -29.28 -9.55
C LYS A 88 0.36 -28.22 -9.56
N ASP A 89 1.12 -28.19 -10.64
CA ASP A 89 2.26 -27.29 -10.83
C ASP A 89 2.05 -26.51 -12.13
N CYS A 90 2.40 -25.22 -12.12
CA CYS A 90 2.24 -24.35 -13.29
C CYS A 90 3.45 -23.42 -13.44
N THR A 91 4.05 -23.44 -14.63
CA THR A 91 5.09 -22.50 -15.03
C THR A 91 4.59 -21.71 -16.24
N MET A 92 4.48 -20.39 -16.08
CA MET A 92 4.03 -19.47 -17.12
C MET A 92 5.18 -18.60 -17.59
N LYS A 93 5.31 -18.44 -18.91
CA LYS A 93 6.33 -17.59 -19.52
C LYS A 93 5.76 -16.73 -20.63
N GLY A 94 6.16 -15.46 -20.64
CA GLY A 94 5.80 -14.52 -21.71
C GLY A 94 4.33 -14.15 -21.65
N VAL A 95 3.90 -13.55 -20.54
CA VAL A 95 2.52 -13.05 -20.38
C VAL A 95 2.48 -11.60 -20.84
N ARG A 96 1.60 -11.29 -21.79
CA ARG A 96 1.42 -9.97 -22.39
C ARG A 96 -0.05 -9.63 -22.49
N GLY A 97 -0.42 -8.38 -22.32
CA GLY A 97 -1.78 -7.95 -22.60
C GLY A 97 -2.26 -6.78 -21.77
N VAL A 98 -3.57 -6.71 -21.63
CA VAL A 98 -4.29 -5.61 -21.01
C VAL A 98 -5.27 -6.17 -19.98
N ILE A 99 -5.29 -5.56 -18.80
CA ILE A 99 -6.36 -5.72 -17.82
C ILE A 99 -7.15 -4.41 -17.84
N ASP A 100 -8.41 -4.48 -18.26
CA ASP A 100 -9.28 -3.32 -18.33
C ASP A 100 -10.26 -3.33 -17.16
N ARG A 101 -10.08 -2.37 -16.25
CA ARG A 101 -11.01 -2.07 -15.16
C ARG A 101 -11.71 -0.73 -15.35
N SER A 102 -11.53 -0.03 -16.46
CA SER A 102 -12.05 1.34 -16.67
C SER A 102 -13.57 1.46 -16.56
N ARG A 103 -14.29 0.36 -16.77
CA ARG A 103 -15.75 0.26 -16.71
C ARG A 103 -16.29 -0.22 -15.36
N VAL A 104 -15.40 -0.56 -14.43
CA VAL A 104 -15.81 -0.98 -13.08
C VAL A 104 -16.34 0.24 -12.35
N TYR A 105 -17.57 0.15 -11.86
CA TYR A 105 -18.23 1.24 -11.15
C TYR A 105 -18.56 0.81 -9.72
N TRP A 106 -18.13 1.62 -8.75
CA TRP A 106 -18.48 1.43 -7.35
C TRP A 106 -19.54 2.45 -6.98
N ASP A 107 -20.69 1.99 -6.49
CA ASP A 107 -21.77 2.88 -6.03
C ASP A 107 -21.34 3.64 -4.77
N PRO A 108 -21.19 4.98 -4.81
CA PRO A 108 -20.80 5.77 -3.65
C PRO A 108 -21.84 5.75 -2.52
N ALA A 109 -23.09 5.37 -2.81
CA ALA A 109 -24.14 5.30 -1.80
C ALA A 109 -24.06 4.06 -0.91
N VAL A 110 -23.38 3.00 -1.37
CA VAL A 110 -23.23 1.74 -0.64
C VAL A 110 -21.88 1.73 0.07
N PRO A 111 -21.84 1.72 1.42
CA PRO A 111 -20.58 1.62 2.15
C PRO A 111 -19.85 0.33 1.78
N TYR A 112 -18.58 0.46 1.38
CA TYR A 112 -17.73 -0.68 1.06
C TYR A 112 -17.50 -1.53 2.31
N ASN A 113 -17.83 -2.82 2.24
CA ASN A 113 -17.56 -3.77 3.31
C ASN A 113 -16.50 -4.79 2.87
N PRO A 114 -15.26 -4.70 3.37
CA PRO A 114 -14.17 -5.59 2.99
C PRO A 114 -14.49 -7.08 3.16
N GLU A 115 -15.23 -7.45 4.21
CA GLU A 115 -15.55 -8.87 4.49
C GLU A 115 -16.57 -9.45 3.50
N ALA A 116 -17.49 -8.61 2.99
CA ALA A 116 -18.52 -9.05 2.05
C ALA A 116 -17.95 -9.30 0.64
N GLU A 117 -16.89 -8.57 0.27
CA GLU A 117 -16.22 -8.65 -1.03
C GLU A 117 -15.20 -9.80 -1.14
N ARG A 118 -14.92 -10.50 -0.03
CA ARG A 118 -14.00 -11.64 -0.03
C ARG A 118 -14.53 -12.78 -0.91
N ALA A 119 -13.66 -13.33 -1.74
CA ALA A 119 -13.95 -14.43 -2.62
C ALA A 119 -14.24 -15.71 -1.83
N LYS A 120 -15.44 -16.27 -1.98
CA LYS A 120 -15.81 -17.54 -1.36
C LYS A 120 -15.11 -18.71 -2.04
N HIS A 121 -14.50 -19.59 -1.25
CA HIS A 121 -13.93 -20.82 -1.76
C HIS A 121 -15.00 -21.69 -2.42
N ARG A 122 -14.73 -22.19 -3.62
CA ARG A 122 -15.56 -23.15 -4.35
C ARG A 122 -14.71 -24.36 -4.73
N PRO A 123 -15.21 -25.60 -4.57
CA PRO A 123 -14.51 -26.78 -5.04
C PRO A 123 -14.16 -26.65 -6.53
N GLY A 124 -12.93 -26.98 -6.89
CA GLY A 124 -12.41 -26.81 -8.26
C GLY A 124 -11.66 -25.50 -8.50
N ASN A 125 -11.65 -24.57 -7.54
CA ASN A 125 -10.69 -23.47 -7.53
C ASN A 125 -9.25 -24.01 -7.57
N PHE A 126 -8.33 -23.26 -8.18
CA PHE A 126 -6.95 -23.73 -8.29
C PHE A 126 -6.21 -23.61 -6.95
N GLU A 127 -5.54 -24.70 -6.59
CA GLU A 127 -4.56 -24.75 -5.52
C GLU A 127 -3.27 -25.34 -6.07
N LEU A 128 -2.37 -24.45 -6.50
CA LEU A 128 -1.09 -24.84 -7.08
C LEU A 128 -0.10 -25.13 -5.95
N GLU A 129 0.60 -26.27 -6.02
CA GLU A 129 1.70 -26.62 -5.13
C GLU A 129 3.01 -25.95 -5.54
N SER A 130 3.15 -25.56 -6.80
CA SER A 130 4.28 -24.78 -7.28
C SER A 130 3.83 -23.86 -8.41
N PHE A 131 4.18 -22.58 -8.30
CA PHE A 131 3.88 -21.60 -9.33
C PHE A 131 5.13 -20.77 -9.66
N HIS A 132 5.49 -20.79 -10.94
CA HIS A 132 6.58 -20.00 -11.49
C HIS A 132 6.06 -19.10 -12.60
N LEU A 133 6.44 -17.83 -12.57
CA LEU A 133 6.09 -16.85 -13.58
C LEU A 133 7.35 -16.13 -14.05
N GLU A 134 7.65 -16.25 -15.33
CA GLU A 134 8.74 -15.54 -15.99
C GLU A 134 8.19 -14.56 -17.01
N ASP A 135 8.75 -13.36 -17.03
CA ASP A 135 8.50 -12.38 -18.08
C ASP A 135 7.01 -12.08 -18.30
N MET A 136 6.39 -11.36 -17.36
CA MET A 136 5.06 -10.78 -17.50
C MET A 136 5.17 -9.27 -17.71
N LEU A 137 4.39 -8.73 -18.65
CA LEU A 137 4.15 -7.31 -18.83
C LEU A 137 2.70 -7.09 -19.23
N VAL A 138 1.94 -6.45 -18.36
CA VAL A 138 0.51 -6.20 -18.56
C VAL A 138 0.23 -4.72 -18.31
N TYR A 139 -0.63 -4.12 -19.14
CA TYR A 139 -1.11 -2.76 -18.92
C TYR A 139 -2.42 -2.77 -18.14
N MET A 140 -2.50 -2.00 -17.07
CA MET A 140 -3.71 -1.84 -16.28
C MET A 140 -4.42 -0.55 -16.67
N TYR A 141 -5.70 -0.65 -17.04
CA TYR A 141 -6.60 0.49 -17.14
C TYR A 141 -7.46 0.54 -15.88
N TYR A 142 -7.57 1.71 -15.29
CA TYR A 142 -8.29 1.93 -14.04
C TYR A 142 -9.41 2.97 -14.26
N PRO A 143 -10.47 2.98 -13.45
CA PRO A 143 -11.53 4.00 -13.51
C PRO A 143 -11.03 5.44 -13.35
N ASP A 144 -11.94 6.40 -13.52
CA ASP A 144 -11.73 7.85 -13.31
C ASP A 144 -10.67 8.50 -14.21
N ASN A 145 -10.50 7.97 -15.43
CA ASN A 145 -9.46 8.42 -16.38
C ASN A 145 -8.04 8.38 -15.79
N PHE A 146 -7.79 7.49 -14.84
CA PHE A 146 -6.44 7.29 -14.33
C PHE A 146 -5.52 6.80 -15.47
N PRO A 147 -4.31 7.36 -15.62
CA PRO A 147 -3.42 7.00 -16.71
C PRO A 147 -3.11 5.48 -16.72
N PRO A 148 -3.18 4.80 -17.87
CA PRO A 148 -2.80 3.41 -17.95
C PRO A 148 -1.34 3.23 -17.54
N PHE A 149 -1.06 2.22 -16.72
CA PHE A 149 0.28 1.98 -16.20
C PHE A 149 0.70 0.52 -16.39
N PRO A 150 1.99 0.26 -16.65
CA PRO A 150 2.50 -1.08 -16.81
C PRO A 150 2.71 -1.75 -15.45
N ILE A 151 2.37 -3.03 -15.38
CA ILE A 151 2.74 -3.95 -14.31
C ILE A 151 3.60 -5.04 -14.96
N SER A 152 4.83 -5.19 -14.49
CA SER A 152 5.73 -6.23 -14.96
C SER A 152 6.19 -7.13 -13.83
N ILE A 153 6.30 -8.42 -14.10
CA ILE A 153 6.98 -9.38 -13.22
C ILE A 153 8.10 -9.99 -14.04
N PHE A 154 9.34 -9.75 -13.64
CA PHE A 154 10.50 -10.31 -14.33
C PHE A 154 10.65 -11.80 -13.98
N SER A 155 10.49 -12.12 -12.69
CA SER A 155 10.53 -13.48 -12.17
C SER A 155 9.72 -13.55 -10.88
N ALA A 156 8.88 -14.56 -10.75
CA ALA A 156 8.23 -14.91 -9.49
C ALA A 156 8.27 -16.43 -9.26
N SER A 157 8.57 -16.80 -8.02
CA SER A 157 8.60 -18.18 -7.54
C SER A 157 7.79 -18.25 -6.26
N LEU A 158 6.67 -18.96 -6.32
CA LEU A 158 5.75 -19.14 -5.22
C LEU A 158 5.72 -20.62 -4.82
N PRO A 159 5.91 -20.95 -3.53
CA PRO A 159 5.88 -22.33 -3.05
C PRO A 159 4.48 -22.92 -2.99
N GLN A 160 3.45 -22.10 -3.18
CA GLN A 160 2.06 -22.47 -3.39
C GLN A 160 1.31 -21.24 -3.91
N LEU A 161 0.25 -21.44 -4.67
CA LEU A 161 -0.66 -20.37 -5.07
C LEU A 161 -2.10 -20.90 -5.05
N ARG A 162 -2.84 -20.55 -3.99
CA ARG A 162 -4.23 -20.91 -3.79
C ARG A 162 -5.12 -19.73 -4.10
N GLN A 163 -6.16 -19.96 -4.89
CA GLN A 163 -7.10 -18.90 -5.26
C GLN A 163 -7.77 -18.26 -4.02
N GLN A 164 -8.10 -19.03 -2.98
CA GLN A 164 -8.70 -18.49 -1.75
C GLN A 164 -7.74 -17.60 -0.96
N TRP A 165 -6.44 -17.92 -0.97
CA TRP A 165 -5.41 -17.25 -0.17
C TRP A 165 -4.48 -16.41 -1.06
N PHE A 166 -5.00 -15.87 -2.15
CA PHE A 166 -4.21 -15.32 -3.25
C PHE A 166 -3.23 -14.24 -2.80
N LEU A 167 -3.71 -13.24 -2.07
CA LEU A 167 -2.87 -12.16 -1.57
C LEU A 167 -1.80 -12.68 -0.59
N LEU A 168 -2.19 -13.56 0.32
CA LEU A 168 -1.29 -14.12 1.32
C LEU A 168 -0.17 -14.94 0.68
N ASP A 169 -0.51 -15.79 -0.29
CA ASP A 169 0.45 -16.65 -0.98
C ASP A 169 1.46 -15.79 -1.78
N ILE A 170 1.02 -14.67 -2.40
CA ILE A 170 1.90 -13.67 -3.04
C ILE A 170 2.84 -13.00 -2.01
N LEU A 171 2.32 -12.53 -0.87
CA LEU A 171 3.15 -11.90 0.16
C LEU A 171 4.18 -12.88 0.74
N SER A 172 3.87 -14.18 0.70
CA SER A 172 4.74 -15.25 1.18
C SER A 172 5.63 -15.88 0.10
N ALA A 173 5.73 -15.25 -1.09
CA ALA A 173 6.55 -15.73 -2.19
C ALA A 173 8.02 -15.95 -1.78
N ASP A 174 8.68 -16.90 -2.42
CA ASP A 174 10.10 -17.21 -2.15
C ASP A 174 11.01 -16.14 -2.76
N SER A 175 10.67 -15.76 -3.98
CA SER A 175 11.23 -14.61 -4.67
C SER A 175 10.20 -14.05 -5.65
N MET A 176 10.08 -12.74 -5.72
CA MET A 176 9.31 -12.05 -6.74
C MET A 176 10.00 -10.72 -7.02
N VAL A 177 10.29 -10.45 -8.29
CA VAL A 177 10.91 -9.18 -8.72
C VAL A 177 10.16 -8.68 -9.93
N GLY A 178 9.82 -7.41 -9.93
CA GLY A 178 9.04 -6.80 -11.00
C GLY A 178 9.04 -5.29 -10.92
N SER A 179 8.22 -4.66 -11.75
CA SER A 179 7.97 -3.22 -11.66
C SER A 179 6.48 -2.93 -11.65
N TYR A 180 6.09 -1.95 -10.85
CA TYR A 180 4.73 -1.41 -10.80
C TYR A 180 4.79 0.05 -11.22
N SER A 181 4.14 0.42 -12.33
CA SER A 181 4.23 1.77 -12.90
C SER A 181 5.69 2.25 -13.08
N ASN A 182 6.57 1.37 -13.56
CA ASN A 182 8.02 1.57 -13.72
C ASN A 182 8.81 1.74 -12.41
N CYS A 183 8.19 1.51 -11.25
CA CYS A 183 8.85 1.48 -9.94
C CYS A 183 9.23 0.04 -9.59
N LEU A 184 10.50 -0.21 -9.30
CA LEU A 184 11.00 -1.55 -8.97
C LEU A 184 10.40 -2.02 -7.64
N PHE A 185 9.98 -3.28 -7.59
CA PHE A 185 9.63 -3.95 -6.36
C PHE A 185 10.29 -5.32 -6.26
N SER A 186 10.49 -5.77 -5.03
CA SER A 186 11.02 -7.10 -4.74
C SER A 186 10.38 -7.70 -3.49
N ILE A 187 10.12 -8.99 -3.53
CA ILE A 187 9.71 -9.82 -2.39
C ILE A 187 10.72 -10.96 -2.30
N HIS A 188 11.27 -11.21 -1.12
CA HIS A 188 12.14 -12.34 -0.87
C HIS A 188 12.02 -12.80 0.58
N ARG A 189 12.40 -14.05 0.86
CA ARG A 189 12.49 -14.54 2.23
C ARG A 189 13.51 -13.68 3.02
N ALA A 190 13.08 -13.08 4.12
CA ALA A 190 13.96 -12.28 4.96
C ALA A 190 14.99 -13.21 5.64
N GLN A 191 16.26 -12.82 5.62
CA GLN A 191 17.31 -13.57 6.30
C GLN A 191 17.25 -13.29 7.80
N ASP A 192 17.16 -14.34 8.61
CA ASP A 192 17.19 -14.20 10.05
C ASP A 192 18.61 -13.87 10.54
N PRO A 193 18.87 -12.67 11.12
CA PRO A 193 20.19 -12.33 11.65
C PRO A 193 20.57 -13.20 12.86
N THR A 194 19.61 -13.88 13.48
CA THR A 194 19.84 -14.81 14.60
C THR A 194 20.37 -16.16 14.14
N THR A 195 20.15 -16.54 12.88
CA THR A 195 20.58 -17.84 12.34
C THR A 195 22.06 -17.84 11.97
N SER A 196 22.66 -16.68 11.70
CA SER A 196 24.11 -16.55 11.51
C SER A 196 24.92 -16.54 12.82
N ILE A 197 24.27 -16.24 13.95
CA ILE A 197 24.88 -16.30 15.31
C ILE A 197 24.63 -17.67 15.97
N ALA A 198 23.73 -18.50 15.42
CA ALA A 198 23.48 -19.86 15.92
C ALA A 198 24.68 -20.82 15.74
N GLY A 199 25.74 -20.40 15.04
CA GLY A 199 27.04 -21.09 15.03
C GLY A 199 27.86 -20.94 16.32
N SER A 200 27.44 -20.10 17.27
CA SER A 200 28.16 -19.84 18.53
C SER A 200 27.37 -20.23 19.79
N ILE A 201 26.48 -21.22 19.72
CA ILE A 201 25.80 -21.75 20.91
C ILE A 201 26.63 -22.89 21.49
N GLN A 202 27.23 -22.65 22.67
CA GLN A 202 27.85 -23.70 23.50
C GLN A 202 26.82 -24.80 23.81
N PRO A 203 27.21 -26.09 23.75
CA PRO A 203 26.29 -27.18 24.05
C PRO A 203 25.89 -27.12 25.53
N GLY A 204 24.60 -26.92 25.81
CA GLY A 204 24.05 -27.00 27.18
C GLY A 204 23.12 -25.86 27.61
N ARG A 205 22.94 -24.79 26.82
CA ARG A 205 21.88 -23.81 27.05
C ARG A 205 20.72 -24.04 26.10
N THR A 206 19.54 -24.33 26.64
CA THR A 206 18.28 -24.33 25.90
C THR A 206 18.13 -22.99 25.19
N ALA A 207 17.97 -23.03 23.87
CA ALA A 207 17.63 -21.84 23.11
C ALA A 207 16.34 -21.24 23.70
N PRO A 208 16.26 -19.91 23.91
CA PRO A 208 15.01 -19.32 24.35
C PRO A 208 13.91 -19.71 23.36
N LEU A 209 12.70 -19.96 23.88
CA LEU A 209 11.45 -20.38 23.20
C LEU A 209 11.02 -19.51 21.98
N ARG A 210 11.86 -18.56 21.55
CA ARG A 210 11.70 -17.63 20.44
C ARG A 210 12.36 -18.10 19.14
N SER A 211 13.03 -19.25 19.12
CA SER A 211 13.70 -19.79 17.92
C SER A 211 12.86 -20.81 17.15
N MET A 212 11.53 -20.62 17.05
CA MET A 212 10.80 -21.17 15.92
C MET A 212 11.11 -20.27 14.73
N ALA A 213 11.68 -20.84 13.67
CA ALA A 213 11.95 -20.13 12.42
C ALA A 213 10.60 -19.69 11.82
N LEU A 214 10.14 -18.50 12.22
CA LEU A 214 8.97 -17.86 11.66
C LEU A 214 9.32 -17.51 10.21
N LYS A 215 8.50 -17.95 9.24
CA LYS A 215 8.69 -17.54 7.85
C LYS A 215 8.58 -16.02 7.81
N ARG A 216 9.63 -15.34 7.39
CA ARG A 216 9.65 -13.89 7.20
C ARG A 216 9.80 -13.58 5.72
N SER A 217 9.00 -12.63 5.24
CA SER A 217 9.08 -12.10 3.88
C SER A 217 9.44 -10.63 3.95
N HIS A 218 10.38 -10.20 3.13
CA HIS A 218 10.80 -8.82 3.00
C HIS A 218 10.30 -8.31 1.65
N LEU A 219 9.36 -7.37 1.71
CA LEU A 219 8.76 -6.68 0.57
C LEU A 219 9.33 -5.26 0.53
N ARG A 220 9.86 -4.87 -0.63
CA ARG A 220 10.36 -3.52 -0.87
C ARG A 220 9.80 -3.00 -2.19
N ILE A 221 9.34 -1.75 -2.19
CA ILE A 221 8.96 -1.03 -3.40
C ILE A 221 9.41 0.43 -3.30
N ASP A 222 10.07 0.91 -4.35
CA ASP A 222 10.74 2.22 -4.33
C ASP A 222 10.08 3.20 -5.31
N GLY A 223 9.66 4.36 -4.81
CA GLY A 223 9.29 5.53 -5.60
C GLY A 223 7.92 5.49 -6.23
N VAL A 224 6.97 4.75 -5.65
CA VAL A 224 5.60 4.65 -6.15
C VAL A 224 4.94 6.03 -6.08
N PRO A 225 4.38 6.56 -7.16
CA PRO A 225 3.60 7.80 -7.06
C PRO A 225 2.40 7.59 -6.14
N VAL A 226 2.19 8.52 -5.19
CA VAL A 226 1.12 8.43 -4.17
C VAL A 226 -0.26 8.23 -4.80
N GLY A 227 -0.49 8.78 -6.00
CA GLY A 227 -1.75 8.65 -6.73
C GLY A 227 -2.18 7.21 -7.05
N HIS A 228 -1.25 6.25 -7.05
CA HIS A 228 -1.59 4.83 -7.20
C HIS A 228 -2.08 4.16 -5.90
N LEU A 229 -1.88 4.83 -4.77
CA LEU A 229 -2.04 4.26 -3.44
C LEU A 229 -3.14 4.97 -2.63
N ASN A 230 -3.43 6.23 -2.92
CA ASN A 230 -4.36 7.05 -2.15
C ASN A 230 -5.84 6.88 -2.56
N GLY A 231 -6.13 6.08 -3.59
CA GLY A 231 -7.49 5.85 -4.08
C GLY A 231 -8.38 5.23 -3.01
N GLY A 232 -9.42 5.95 -2.57
CA GLY A 232 -10.41 5.46 -1.60
C GLY A 232 -9.89 5.31 -0.16
N ILE A 233 -8.75 5.91 0.18
CA ILE A 233 -8.19 5.85 1.55
C ILE A 233 -8.51 7.13 2.33
N ASP A 234 -9.09 6.97 3.50
CA ASP A 234 -9.37 8.06 4.43
C ASP A 234 -8.17 8.39 5.35
N GLY A 235 -8.17 9.61 5.91
CA GLY A 235 -7.15 10.08 6.87
C GLY A 235 -5.93 10.77 6.25
N PRO A 236 -4.87 11.03 7.05
CA PRO A 236 -3.71 11.84 6.63
C PRO A 236 -2.98 11.33 5.39
N PHE A 237 -3.01 10.02 5.14
CA PHE A 237 -2.46 9.42 3.95
C PHE A 237 -3.22 9.85 2.69
N GLY A 238 -4.56 9.84 2.74
CA GLY A 238 -5.43 10.27 1.63
C GLY A 238 -5.33 11.76 1.31
N TRP A 239 -4.83 12.60 2.22
CA TRP A 239 -4.66 14.04 1.98
C TRP A 239 -3.49 14.35 1.06
N ILE A 240 -2.59 13.39 0.83
CA ILE A 240 -1.42 13.54 -0.03
C ILE A 240 -1.87 13.37 -1.47
N THR A 241 -1.86 14.46 -2.23
CA THR A 241 -2.33 14.51 -3.62
C THR A 241 -1.23 14.19 -4.63
N ASP A 242 0.03 14.44 -4.28
CA ASP A 242 1.18 14.27 -5.17
C ASP A 242 2.45 13.93 -4.36
N GLY A 243 3.43 13.30 -5.00
CA GLY A 243 4.65 12.82 -4.38
C GLY A 243 4.93 11.35 -4.66
N GLN A 244 6.05 10.86 -4.12
CA GLN A 244 6.49 9.47 -4.23
C GLN A 244 6.58 8.81 -2.85
N VAL A 245 6.35 7.51 -2.79
CA VAL A 245 6.43 6.70 -1.58
C VAL A 245 7.43 5.58 -1.78
N ASP A 246 8.33 5.43 -0.82
CA ASP A 246 9.15 4.24 -0.66
C ASP A 246 8.56 3.43 0.49
N MET A 247 8.35 2.13 0.28
CA MET A 247 7.85 1.22 1.30
C MET A 247 8.80 0.04 1.45
N ASP A 248 9.13 -0.25 2.70
CA ASP A 248 9.97 -1.38 3.10
C ASP A 248 9.22 -2.12 4.22
N ALA A 249 8.85 -3.38 3.98
CA ALA A 249 8.00 -4.15 4.87
C ALA A 249 8.63 -5.50 5.20
N ILE A 250 8.71 -5.81 6.49
CA ILE A 250 9.03 -7.14 6.99
C ILE A 250 7.74 -7.78 7.50
N ILE A 251 7.32 -8.85 6.84
CA ILE A 251 6.12 -9.62 7.15
C ILE A 251 6.54 -10.88 7.87
N THR A 252 6.04 -11.09 9.07
CA THR A 252 6.29 -12.31 9.85
C THR A 252 5.03 -13.15 9.87
N PHE A 253 5.09 -14.31 9.22
CA PHE A 253 3.99 -15.26 9.19
C PHE A 253 4.00 -16.12 10.46
N PRO A 254 2.81 -16.44 11.01
CA PRO A 254 2.71 -17.40 12.09
C PRO A 254 3.25 -18.74 11.63
N THR A 255 3.98 -19.45 12.50
CA THR A 255 4.33 -20.84 12.22
C THR A 255 3.03 -21.64 12.13
N ASP A 256 2.91 -22.47 11.10
CA ASP A 256 1.76 -23.34 10.89
C ASP A 256 1.38 -24.03 12.22
N PRO A 257 0.13 -23.89 12.72
CA PRO A 257 -0.33 -24.60 13.91
C PRO A 257 -0.22 -26.12 13.77
N HIS A 258 -0.10 -26.65 12.55
CA HIS A 258 0.16 -28.06 12.28
C HIS A 258 1.64 -28.44 12.19
N ALA A 259 2.56 -27.47 12.25
CA ALA A 259 3.98 -27.76 12.37
C ALA A 259 4.23 -28.51 13.69
N GLU A 260 4.80 -29.72 13.57
CA GLU A 260 5.20 -30.60 14.67
C GLU A 260 5.78 -29.96 15.94
N PRO A 261 6.57 -28.86 15.90
CA PRO A 261 7.06 -28.21 17.11
C PRO A 261 5.97 -27.69 18.06
N ILE A 262 4.81 -27.25 17.55
CA ILE A 262 3.68 -26.82 18.41
C ILE A 262 3.00 -28.03 19.01
N LYS A 263 2.83 -29.15 18.29
CA LYS A 263 2.29 -30.39 18.88
C LYS A 263 3.12 -30.85 20.07
N LYS A 264 4.46 -30.76 20.02
CA LYS A 264 5.32 -31.15 21.16
C LYS A 264 5.23 -30.21 22.36
N LEU A 265 5.04 -28.91 22.13
CA LEU A 265 4.88 -27.92 23.20
C LEU A 265 3.45 -27.96 23.78
N VAL A 266 2.45 -28.11 22.92
CA VAL A 266 1.04 -28.26 23.26
C VAL A 266 0.84 -29.58 23.99
N HIS A 267 1.44 -30.71 23.60
CA HIS A 267 1.34 -31.95 24.39
C HIS A 267 1.95 -31.83 25.80
N GLY A 268 2.93 -30.94 26.02
CA GLY A 268 3.47 -30.68 27.37
C GLY A 268 2.60 -29.76 28.25
N LEU A 269 1.66 -29.03 27.65
CA LEU A 269 0.69 -28.17 28.33
C LEU A 269 -0.75 -28.70 28.27
N ALA A 270 -1.02 -29.64 27.37
CA ALA A 270 -2.32 -30.22 27.09
C ALA A 270 -2.74 -31.21 28.17
N ASP A 271 -1.81 -31.92 28.81
CA ASP A 271 -2.19 -32.82 29.91
C ASP A 271 -2.81 -32.06 31.10
N ASP A 272 -2.38 -30.82 31.35
CA ASP A 272 -2.93 -29.95 32.40
C ASP A 272 -4.17 -29.13 31.93
N LEU A 273 -4.27 -28.83 30.64
CA LEU A 273 -5.38 -28.07 30.05
C LEU A 273 -6.56 -28.96 29.63
N GLU A 274 -6.35 -30.22 29.22
CA GLU A 274 -7.42 -31.16 28.85
C GLU A 274 -8.32 -31.49 30.04
N GLN A 275 -7.81 -31.46 31.27
CA GLN A 275 -8.64 -31.56 32.49
C GLN A 275 -9.51 -30.33 32.73
N ALA A 276 -9.12 -29.14 32.25
CA ALA A 276 -9.90 -27.91 32.35
C ALA A 276 -10.84 -27.68 31.15
N ILE A 277 -10.51 -28.21 29.97
CA ILE A 277 -11.27 -28.03 28.72
C ILE A 277 -12.57 -28.84 28.71
N ASN A 278 -12.65 -29.97 29.42
CA ASN A 278 -13.87 -30.80 29.48
C ASN A 278 -15.04 -30.18 30.26
N GLN A 279 -14.90 -28.96 30.82
CA GLN A 279 -15.95 -28.27 31.58
C GLN A 279 -16.41 -26.93 30.97
N ALA A 280 -15.91 -26.50 29.81
CA ALA A 280 -16.30 -25.22 29.19
C ALA A 280 -16.77 -25.39 27.73
N PRO A 281 -17.93 -24.83 27.34
CA PRO A 281 -18.36 -24.83 25.94
C PRO A 281 -17.49 -23.86 25.13
N HIS A 282 -16.92 -24.35 24.02
CA HIS A 282 -16.27 -23.59 22.93
C HIS A 282 -15.32 -22.45 23.32
N ILE A 283 -14.05 -22.79 23.57
CA ILE A 283 -12.94 -21.82 23.53
C ILE A 283 -12.71 -21.45 22.05
N PRO A 284 -12.77 -20.16 21.65
CA PRO A 284 -12.50 -19.77 20.28
C PRO A 284 -11.03 -20.09 19.95
N LEU A 285 -10.83 -20.83 18.87
CA LEU A 285 -9.53 -21.13 18.27
C LEU A 285 -8.72 -19.83 18.18
N ILE A 286 -7.54 -19.75 18.80
CA ILE A 286 -6.68 -18.56 18.72
C ILE A 286 -6.28 -18.39 17.26
N ASP A 287 -6.91 -17.44 16.58
CA ASP A 287 -6.62 -17.13 15.18
C ASP A 287 -5.18 -16.58 15.09
N PRO A 288 -4.28 -17.25 14.35
CA PRO A 288 -2.90 -16.85 14.31
C PRO A 288 -2.76 -15.45 13.70
N GLN A 289 -1.85 -14.65 14.25
CA GLN A 289 -1.64 -13.28 13.78
C GLN A 289 -0.42 -13.17 12.88
N ILE A 290 -0.55 -12.43 11.79
CA ILE A 290 0.54 -12.03 10.90
C ILE A 290 1.01 -10.65 11.37
N GLN A 291 2.31 -10.50 11.59
CA GLN A 291 2.90 -9.23 12.02
C GLN A 291 3.51 -8.51 10.83
N PHE A 292 3.20 -7.22 10.71
CA PHE A 292 3.75 -6.33 9.69
C PHE A 292 4.60 -5.25 10.36
N ASP A 293 5.89 -5.18 10.01
CA ASP A 293 6.78 -4.05 10.32
C ASP A 293 7.02 -3.29 9.01
N LEU A 294 6.25 -2.23 8.77
CA LEU A 294 6.26 -1.41 7.56
C LEU A 294 6.97 -0.09 7.84
N GLN A 295 7.93 0.28 7.01
CA GLN A 295 8.56 1.59 7.00
C GLN A 295 8.13 2.33 5.74
N VAL A 296 7.53 3.50 5.93
CA VAL A 296 7.07 4.35 4.82
C VAL A 296 7.86 5.64 4.79
N THR A 297 8.41 5.99 3.63
CA THR A 297 9.12 7.25 3.42
C THR A 297 8.47 8.01 2.28
N PHE A 298 8.09 9.27 2.54
CA PHE A 298 7.52 10.14 1.51
C PHE A 298 8.59 11.05 0.91
N ARG A 299 8.67 11.05 -0.42
CA ARG A 299 9.53 11.93 -1.22
C ARG A 299 8.68 12.97 -1.94
N ASN A 300 8.94 14.22 -1.62
CA ASN A 300 8.28 15.42 -2.11
C ASN A 300 6.74 15.38 -2.00
N PRO A 301 6.18 15.05 -0.81
CA PRO A 301 4.74 14.99 -0.66
C PRO A 301 4.12 16.38 -0.79
N ARG A 302 3.00 16.44 -1.50
CA ARG A 302 2.10 17.59 -1.50
C ARG A 302 0.77 17.14 -0.95
N ALA A 303 0.28 17.87 0.03
CA ALA A 303 -0.98 17.58 0.67
C ALA A 303 -1.93 18.78 0.61
N SER A 304 -3.22 18.47 0.46
CA SER A 304 -4.30 19.43 0.53
C SER A 304 -5.15 19.22 1.78
N VAL A 305 -5.73 20.30 2.29
CA VAL A 305 -6.71 20.19 3.39
C VAL A 305 -7.96 19.49 2.85
N PRO A 306 -8.44 18.41 3.48
CA PRO A 306 -9.67 17.74 3.06
C PRO A 306 -10.88 18.68 3.24
N LEU A 307 -11.79 18.67 2.26
CA LEU A 307 -13.04 19.46 2.32
C LEU A 307 -14.12 18.75 3.16
N GLN A 308 -14.02 17.44 3.33
CA GLN A 308 -14.97 16.59 4.05
C GLN A 308 -14.17 15.52 4.79
N THR A 309 -14.36 15.38 6.10
CA THR A 309 -13.76 14.30 6.90
C THR A 309 -14.88 13.56 7.61
N SER A 310 -15.24 12.38 7.14
CA SER A 310 -16.14 11.44 7.85
C SER A 310 -15.48 10.94 9.14
N ASP A 311 -14.15 10.86 9.17
CA ASP A 311 -13.41 10.26 10.27
C ASP A 311 -12.80 11.30 11.24
N LEU A 312 -13.68 11.94 12.00
CA LEU A 312 -13.29 12.77 13.16
C LEU A 312 -12.74 11.93 14.33
N THR A 313 -12.74 10.60 14.23
CA THR A 313 -12.42 9.69 15.33
C THR A 313 -10.95 9.76 15.77
N TYR A 314 -10.02 10.15 14.89
CA TYR A 314 -8.59 10.20 15.19
C TYR A 314 -7.98 11.60 15.22
N LEU A 315 -8.60 12.59 14.59
CA LEU A 315 -8.01 13.91 14.37
C LEU A 315 -8.98 15.01 14.79
N ASN A 316 -8.58 15.76 15.82
CA ASN A 316 -9.22 17.05 16.10
C ASN A 316 -8.98 17.98 14.90
N ASN A 317 -10.01 18.66 14.42
CA ASN A 317 -9.94 19.66 13.33
C ASN A 317 -8.78 20.66 13.48
N ALA A 318 -8.34 20.92 14.71
CA ALA A 318 -7.19 21.77 15.02
C ALA A 318 -5.83 21.24 14.50
N LEU A 319 -5.70 19.93 14.28
CA LEU A 319 -4.45 19.27 13.85
C LEU A 319 -4.30 19.16 12.34
N ILE A 320 -5.39 19.28 11.58
CA ILE A 320 -5.40 19.14 10.11
C ILE A 320 -4.40 20.11 9.45
N ARG A 321 -4.53 21.42 9.71
CA ARG A 321 -3.67 22.44 9.10
C ARG A 321 -2.19 22.28 9.46
N PRO A 322 -1.82 22.03 10.73
CA PRO A 322 -0.43 21.71 11.09
C PRO A 322 0.15 20.50 10.35
N ILE A 323 -0.63 19.42 10.19
CA ILE A 323 -0.19 18.21 9.50
C ILE A 323 0.07 18.50 8.01
N VAL A 324 -0.87 19.16 7.35
CA VAL A 324 -0.71 19.56 5.94
C VAL A 324 0.47 20.53 5.76
N ALA A 325 0.63 21.49 6.67
CA ALA A 325 1.77 22.39 6.65
C ALA A 325 3.10 21.66 6.86
N TYR A 326 3.14 20.65 7.75
CA TYR A 326 4.32 19.81 7.96
C TYR A 326 4.69 19.03 6.70
N MET A 327 3.73 18.36 6.05
CA MET A 327 3.98 17.61 4.82
C MET A 327 4.50 18.53 3.71
N ASN A 328 3.85 19.68 3.49
CA ASN A 328 4.26 20.62 2.43
C ASN A 328 5.59 21.35 2.73
N ALA A 329 5.99 21.46 3.99
CA ALA A 329 7.27 22.07 4.38
C ALA A 329 8.47 21.12 4.20
N ASN A 330 8.25 19.81 4.32
CA ASN A 330 9.30 18.81 4.28
C ASN A 330 9.33 18.08 2.93
N ARG A 331 10.37 18.36 2.14
CA ARG A 331 10.59 17.67 0.86
C ARG A 331 10.84 16.18 1.01
N THR A 332 11.31 15.72 2.17
CA THR A 332 11.47 14.30 2.46
C THR A 332 11.01 14.08 3.89
N VAL A 333 9.93 13.32 4.06
CA VAL A 333 9.41 13.02 5.39
C VAL A 333 10.29 11.95 6.00
N THR A 334 10.63 12.12 7.29
CA THR A 334 11.37 11.11 8.06
C THR A 334 10.68 9.75 7.94
N PRO A 335 11.43 8.65 7.78
CA PRO A 335 10.83 7.31 7.72
C PRO A 335 9.87 7.07 8.87
N ILE A 336 8.65 6.67 8.54
CA ILE A 336 7.56 6.42 9.48
C ILE A 336 7.52 4.93 9.77
N PRO A 337 7.90 4.48 10.98
CA PRO A 337 7.74 3.08 11.37
C PRO A 337 6.27 2.81 11.72
N CYS A 338 5.66 1.87 11.01
CA CYS A 338 4.29 1.43 11.16
C CYS A 338 4.29 -0.05 11.54
N ARG A 339 3.73 -0.38 12.71
CA ARG A 339 3.67 -1.76 13.20
C ARG A 339 2.25 -2.13 13.53
N PHE A 340 1.75 -3.17 12.89
CA PHE A 340 0.41 -3.69 13.15
C PHE A 340 0.37 -5.20 12.96
N SER A 341 -0.58 -5.85 13.62
CA SER A 341 -0.89 -7.26 13.43
C SER A 341 -2.26 -7.43 12.82
N MET A 342 -2.37 -8.39 11.91
CA MET A 342 -3.62 -8.76 11.27
C MET A 342 -3.92 -10.22 11.57
N ARG A 343 -5.20 -10.58 11.58
CA ARG A 343 -5.60 -11.97 11.78
C ARG A 343 -5.36 -12.75 10.50
N PHE A 344 -5.02 -14.03 10.62
CA PHE A 344 -4.86 -14.89 9.45
C PHE A 344 -6.18 -15.03 8.70
N SER A 345 -7.30 -15.12 9.40
CA SER A 345 -8.64 -15.12 8.78
C SER A 345 -8.98 -13.86 7.98
N ASP A 346 -8.28 -12.74 8.19
CA ASP A 346 -8.48 -11.54 7.37
C ASP A 346 -8.00 -11.74 5.93
N PHE A 347 -7.14 -12.74 5.69
CA PHE A 347 -6.64 -13.09 4.37
C PHE A 347 -7.48 -14.13 3.64
N ASP A 348 -8.44 -14.77 4.33
CA ASP A 348 -9.29 -15.81 3.76
C ASP A 348 -10.25 -15.22 2.72
N GLY A 349 -10.05 -15.54 1.44
CA GLY A 349 -10.81 -14.99 0.33
C GLY A 349 -10.39 -13.58 -0.09
N SER A 350 -9.31 -13.03 0.49
CA SER A 350 -8.80 -11.70 0.11
C SER A 350 -7.87 -11.78 -1.09
N TRP A 351 -8.16 -11.01 -2.14
CA TRP A 351 -7.31 -10.92 -3.32
C TRP A 351 -6.60 -9.57 -3.41
N SER A 352 -7.18 -8.54 -2.82
CA SER A 352 -6.64 -7.19 -2.77
C SER A 352 -6.30 -6.73 -1.34
N VAL A 353 -5.48 -5.68 -1.26
CA VAL A 353 -5.12 -5.01 0.01
C VAL A 353 -6.33 -4.34 0.69
N TYR A 354 -7.41 -4.08 -0.06
CA TYR A 354 -8.64 -3.49 0.47
C TYR A 354 -9.51 -4.55 1.14
N ASP A 355 -9.76 -5.69 0.48
CA ASP A 355 -10.61 -6.78 1.01
C ASP A 355 -9.96 -7.50 2.23
N SER A 356 -8.63 -7.47 2.32
CA SER A 356 -7.89 -7.95 3.49
C SER A 356 -7.89 -6.98 4.68
N ARG A 357 -8.41 -5.75 4.53
CA ARG A 357 -8.27 -4.62 5.47
C ARG A 357 -6.84 -4.16 5.72
N PHE A 358 -5.87 -4.63 4.93
CA PHE A 358 -4.48 -4.21 5.07
C PHE A 358 -4.33 -2.69 4.88
N ALA A 359 -5.04 -2.13 3.89
CA ALA A 359 -5.03 -0.70 3.60
C ALA A 359 -5.52 0.15 4.81
N ASP A 360 -6.54 -0.31 5.53
CA ASP A 360 -7.10 0.39 6.69
C ASP A 360 -6.10 0.41 7.86
N TYR A 361 -5.50 -0.73 8.18
CA TYR A 361 -4.49 -0.82 9.24
C TYR A 361 -3.22 -0.01 8.89
N ALA A 362 -2.75 -0.13 7.65
CA ALA A 362 -1.58 0.60 7.18
C ALA A 362 -1.81 2.12 7.20
N SER A 363 -2.93 2.59 6.64
CA SER A 363 -3.26 4.01 6.57
C SER A 363 -3.46 4.63 7.96
N ALA A 364 -4.08 3.91 8.90
CA ALA A 364 -4.24 4.35 10.27
C ALA A 364 -2.90 4.52 10.99
N GLU A 365 -1.99 3.55 10.88
CA GLU A 365 -0.65 3.63 11.50
C GLU A 365 0.24 4.70 10.83
N ILE A 366 0.20 4.81 9.49
CA ILE A 366 0.89 5.88 8.76
C ILE A 366 0.36 7.24 9.22
N GLY A 367 -0.97 7.37 9.33
CA GLY A 367 -1.63 8.58 9.82
C GLY A 367 -1.15 8.98 11.21
N LYS A 368 -1.13 8.04 12.17
CA LYS A 368 -0.60 8.28 13.53
C LYS A 368 0.86 8.74 13.49
N GLY A 369 1.69 8.10 12.67
CA GLY A 369 3.10 8.47 12.51
C GLY A 369 3.29 9.89 11.95
N ILE A 370 2.51 10.28 10.93
CA ILE A 370 2.53 11.65 10.39
C ILE A 370 2.13 12.68 11.46
N VAL A 371 1.09 12.37 12.25
CA VAL A 371 0.64 13.24 13.35
C VAL A 371 1.73 13.46 14.38
N GLN A 372 2.39 12.38 14.80
CA GLN A 372 3.48 12.45 15.77
C GLN A 372 4.64 13.31 15.23
N LEU A 373 5.04 13.10 13.98
CA LEU A 373 6.10 13.89 13.35
C LEU A 373 5.75 15.39 13.26
N ALA A 374 4.52 15.73 12.88
CA ALA A 374 4.05 17.11 12.83
C ALA A 374 4.01 17.76 14.22
N TYR A 375 3.63 17.00 15.25
CA TYR A 375 3.64 17.46 16.63
C TYR A 375 5.07 17.72 17.14
N ASP A 376 5.98 16.77 16.91
CA ASP A 376 7.38 16.85 17.33
C ASP A 376 8.09 18.05 16.69
N GLU A 377 7.87 18.30 15.39
CA GLU A 377 8.41 19.48 14.69
C GLU A 377 7.99 20.79 15.38
N ARG A 378 6.72 20.87 15.77
CA ARG A 378 6.17 22.06 16.43
C ARG A 378 6.78 22.25 17.82
N GLU A 379 6.95 21.18 18.58
CA GLU A 379 7.61 21.23 19.87
C GLU A 379 9.08 21.64 19.74
N ARG A 380 9.81 21.07 18.79
CA ARG A 380 11.20 21.46 18.51
C ARG A 380 11.28 22.94 18.16
N ASN A 381 10.41 23.44 17.29
CA ASN A 381 10.38 24.86 16.95
C ASN A 381 10.05 25.75 18.15
N ARG A 382 9.17 25.33 19.06
CA ARG A 382 8.91 26.05 20.32
C ARG A 382 10.12 26.02 21.25
N ARG A 383 10.85 24.90 21.34
CA ARG A 383 12.07 24.76 22.14
C ARG A 383 13.19 25.62 21.55
N LEU A 384 13.41 25.58 20.24
CA LEU A 384 14.38 26.41 19.52
C LEU A 384 14.10 27.91 19.71
N LYS A 385 12.84 28.36 19.65
CA LYS A 385 12.50 29.77 19.94
C LYS A 385 12.82 30.17 21.37
N ARG A 386 12.53 29.29 22.35
CA ARG A 386 12.86 29.54 23.77
C ARG A 386 14.37 29.58 24.02
N VAL A 387 15.10 28.60 23.47
CA VAL A 387 16.57 28.53 23.57
C VAL A 387 17.21 29.70 22.84
N GLY A 388 16.70 30.10 21.68
CA GLY A 388 17.16 31.27 20.94
C GLY A 388 16.95 32.56 21.71
N LEU A 389 15.77 32.75 22.32
CA LEU A 389 15.51 33.90 23.18
C LEU A 389 16.47 33.94 24.38
N TRP A 390 16.69 32.80 25.04
CA TRP A 390 17.64 32.68 26.14
C TRP A 390 19.09 32.96 25.69
N GLY A 391 19.49 32.46 24.53
CA GLY A 391 20.80 32.72 23.93
C GLY A 391 21.02 34.20 23.60
N VAL A 392 20.02 34.86 23.00
CA VAL A 392 20.06 36.32 22.74
C VAL A 392 20.16 37.09 24.05
N GLN A 393 19.38 36.70 25.07
CA GLN A 393 19.45 37.32 26.39
C GLN A 393 20.84 37.16 27.04
N MET A 394 21.47 35.99 26.91
CA MET A 394 22.82 35.73 27.42
C MET A 394 23.89 36.52 26.67
N VAL A 395 23.85 36.55 25.34
CA VAL A 395 24.79 37.35 24.52
C VAL A 395 24.65 38.84 24.85
N THR A 396 23.42 39.33 24.98
CA THR A 396 23.15 40.73 25.34
C THR A 396 23.72 41.07 26.72
N ARG A 397 23.52 40.20 27.72
CA ARG A 397 24.12 40.35 29.05
C ARG A 397 25.65 40.39 28.99
N ASN A 398 26.26 39.49 28.21
CA ASN A 398 27.71 39.46 28.05
C ASN A 398 28.25 40.72 27.35
N ILE A 399 27.58 41.21 26.30
CA ILE A 399 27.96 42.45 25.61
C ILE A 399 27.85 43.66 26.56
N ILE A 400 26.77 43.75 27.33
CA ILE A 400 26.59 44.82 28.33
C ILE A 400 27.71 44.75 29.38
N ALA A 401 28.04 43.56 29.89
CA ALA A 401 29.12 43.39 30.86
C ALA A 401 30.49 43.83 30.28
N VAL A 402 30.79 43.49 29.02
CA VAL A 402 32.02 43.94 28.33
C VAL A 402 32.02 45.46 28.15
N LEU A 403 30.89 46.06 27.76
CA LEU A 403 30.77 47.52 27.63
C LEU A 403 30.91 48.26 28.96
N GLU A 404 30.35 47.70 30.04
CA GLU A 404 30.47 48.26 31.40
C GLU A 404 31.90 48.15 31.94
N TYR A 405 32.60 47.06 31.63
CA TYR A 405 34.03 46.90 31.89
C TYR A 405 34.86 47.93 31.12
N ALA A 406 34.63 48.07 29.80
CA ALA A 406 35.35 49.03 28.95
C ALA A 406 35.10 50.50 29.34
N ARG A 407 33.91 50.82 29.87
CA ARG A 407 33.56 52.14 30.42
C ARG A 407 34.02 52.36 31.86
N GLY A 408 34.69 51.39 32.49
CA GLY A 408 35.27 51.51 33.83
C GLY A 408 34.26 51.54 34.98
N LYS A 409 33.00 51.16 34.75
CA LYS A 409 31.95 51.18 35.80
C LYS A 409 31.96 49.95 36.71
N ARG A 410 32.55 48.83 36.26
CA ARG A 410 32.66 47.57 37.02
C ARG A 410 34.05 46.94 36.82
N GLY A 411 34.63 46.40 37.89
CA GLY A 411 35.98 45.80 37.88
C GLY A 411 36.04 44.41 37.25
N PHE A 412 37.26 43.98 36.84
CA PHE A 412 37.55 42.68 36.20
C PHE A 412 36.94 41.46 36.93
N TRP A 413 36.92 41.49 38.27
CA TRP A 413 36.37 40.41 39.10
C TRP A 413 34.84 40.33 39.07
N HIS A 414 34.15 41.42 38.74
CA HIS A 414 32.68 41.46 38.55
C HIS A 414 32.31 40.83 37.19
N TYR A 415 33.14 41.03 36.17
CA TYR A 415 32.99 40.45 34.83
C TYR A 415 33.11 38.91 34.80
N LEU A 416 33.99 38.33 35.63
CA LEU A 416 34.13 36.86 35.75
C LEU A 416 33.02 36.19 36.57
N GLY A 417 32.05 36.95 37.11
CA GLY A 417 30.95 36.40 37.92
C GLY A 417 31.37 35.84 39.28
N LEU A 418 32.57 36.22 39.77
CA LEU A 418 33.15 35.72 41.02
C LEU A 418 32.79 36.57 42.25
N VAL A 419 32.07 37.67 42.06
CA VAL A 419 31.59 38.56 43.13
C VAL A 419 30.06 38.66 43.00
N ASN A 420 29.33 38.11 43.97
CA ASN A 420 27.89 38.28 44.05
C ASN A 420 27.58 39.66 44.65
N ASP A 421 26.70 40.41 43.99
CA ASP A 421 26.15 41.65 44.56
C ASP A 421 25.32 41.27 45.80
N THR A 422 25.82 41.59 46.99
CA THR A 422 25.01 41.54 48.22
C THR A 422 24.03 42.72 48.18
N PRO A 423 22.71 42.48 48.24
CA PRO A 423 21.76 43.57 48.37
C PRO A 423 21.90 44.18 49.78
N ASN A 424 22.15 45.49 49.84
CA ASN A 424 21.95 46.29 51.05
C ASN A 424 20.47 46.63 51.22
#